data_AF-A0A1V1PDQ6-F1
#
_entry.id   AF-A0A1V1PDQ6-F1
#
_cell.length_a   1.000
_cell.length_b   1.000
_cell.length_c   1.000
_cell.angle_alpha   90.00
_cell.angle_beta   90.00
_cell.angle_gamma   90.00
#
_symmetry.space_group_name_H-M   'P 1'
#
loop_
_entity.id
_entity.type
_entity.pdbx_description
1 polymer ?
#
loop_
_entity_poly.entity_id
_entity_poly.type
_entity_poly.pdbx_seq_one_letter_code
_entity_poly.pdbx_strand_id
1 'polypeptide(L)'
;MNKKPALLIPGIMIIVCMMLLVFNQLYLQSLFMKAIEVFMEVSINESLVRASDRFLQKMHLSFYLCMGIITLLLLTVLWIFRRIMVHVGHEVLDTNKEQSHHNEKLEEANRNMLDSIKYARLIQSSLLPDEEIINEFMPHNFIIWQPRDLVGGDIFYFYPIVKNLTAHEDGLLTLEDGMIIAVVDCTGHGVPGAFMTMIASSGIRRIIRDEGCVDPSEILARLNMVVKRTLYQDSAHSDSDDGMDVGICFLKPQENELIFAGARIPLLIVNDQTIEHIKGDRCSIGYRTTDPYFEFTNHRIDLEKNMKFYLYSDGIVDQTGGGKRISIWQSSPQGITVKICPPANE
;
A
#
# COMPACT_ATOMS: atom_id res chain seq x y z
N MET A 1 -6.47 24.72 -14.09
CA MET A 1 -6.76 26.09 -14.60
C MET A 1 -8.06 26.04 -15.38
N ASN A 2 -9.19 26.41 -14.77
CA ASN A 2 -10.48 26.46 -15.48
C ASN A 2 -11.14 27.80 -15.17
N LYS A 3 -10.98 28.78 -16.07
CA LYS A 3 -11.62 30.09 -15.95
C LYS A 3 -13.10 29.92 -16.28
N LYS A 4 -13.94 30.16 -15.26
CA LYS A 4 -15.41 30.10 -15.31
C LYS A 4 -15.98 31.00 -16.41
N PRO A 5 -17.01 30.58 -17.18
CA PRO A 5 -17.82 31.47 -18.01
C PRO A 5 -18.93 32.17 -17.20
N ALA A 6 -18.70 32.42 -15.90
CA ALA A 6 -19.71 32.99 -15.00
C ALA A 6 -19.83 34.52 -15.08
N LEU A 7 -18.86 35.22 -15.70
CA LEU A 7 -18.88 36.69 -15.83
C LEU A 7 -19.43 37.21 -17.17
N LEU A 8 -19.63 36.35 -18.18
CA LEU A 8 -20.05 36.80 -19.51
C LEU A 8 -21.53 37.20 -19.56
N ILE A 9 -22.37 36.50 -18.78
CA ILE A 9 -23.84 36.64 -18.81
C ILE A 9 -24.30 37.95 -18.17
N PRO A 10 -23.81 38.36 -16.98
CA PRO A 10 -24.15 39.67 -16.41
C PRO A 10 -23.64 40.82 -17.27
N GLY A 11 -22.44 40.67 -17.88
CA GLY A 11 -21.84 41.69 -18.73
C GLY A 11 -22.67 41.97 -19.98
N ILE A 12 -23.14 40.94 -20.68
CA ILE A 12 -23.99 41.10 -21.86
C ILE A 12 -25.35 41.68 -21.50
N MET A 13 -25.97 41.25 -20.39
CA MET A 13 -27.24 41.84 -19.94
C MET A 13 -27.11 43.31 -19.54
N ILE A 14 -26.02 43.71 -18.88
CA ILE A 14 -25.75 45.11 -18.52
C ILE A 14 -25.53 45.96 -19.78
N ILE A 15 -24.80 45.46 -20.77
CA ILE A 15 -24.57 46.16 -22.05
C ILE A 15 -25.89 46.35 -22.80
N VAL A 16 -26.74 45.31 -22.87
CA VAL A 16 -28.06 45.40 -23.52
C VAL A 16 -28.98 46.38 -22.76
N CYS A 17 -29.00 46.36 -21.43
CA CYS A 17 -29.74 47.33 -20.62
C CYS A 17 -29.22 48.77 -20.79
N MET A 18 -27.91 48.98 -20.81
CA MET A 18 -27.32 50.30 -21.06
C MET A 18 -27.62 50.80 -22.47
N MET A 19 -27.55 49.93 -23.49
CA MET A 19 -27.93 50.30 -24.86
C MET A 19 -29.40 50.69 -24.94
N LEU A 20 -30.31 49.94 -24.29
CA LEU A 20 -31.74 50.28 -24.24
C LEU A 20 -32.01 51.59 -23.49
N LEU A 21 -31.29 51.88 -22.39
CA LEU A 21 -31.41 53.12 -21.63
C LEU A 21 -30.90 54.34 -22.41
N VAL A 22 -29.69 54.24 -22.98
CA VAL A 22 -29.11 55.31 -23.81
C VAL A 22 -29.96 55.55 -25.06
N PHE A 23 -30.49 54.48 -25.66
CA PHE A 23 -31.40 54.60 -26.81
C PHE A 23 -32.73 55.25 -26.44
N ASN A 24 -33.31 54.92 -25.28
CA ASN A 24 -34.53 55.57 -24.79
C ASN A 24 -34.27 57.07 -24.49
N GLN A 25 -33.10 57.41 -23.95
CA GLN A 25 -32.70 58.79 -23.68
C GLN A 25 -32.48 59.61 -24.96
N LEU A 26 -31.81 59.04 -25.97
CA LEU A 26 -31.67 59.65 -27.29
C LEU A 26 -33.01 59.78 -28.03
N TYR A 27 -33.91 58.80 -27.86
CA TYR A 27 -35.27 58.83 -28.40
C TYR A 27 -36.10 59.95 -27.77
N LEU A 28 -36.04 60.11 -26.44
CA LEU A 28 -36.71 61.21 -25.74
C LEU A 28 -36.17 62.57 -26.19
N GLN A 29 -34.85 62.70 -26.36
CA GLN A 29 -34.23 63.92 -26.90
C GLN A 29 -34.64 64.19 -28.36
N SER A 30 -34.72 63.16 -29.21
CA SER A 30 -35.20 63.31 -30.59
C SER A 30 -36.69 63.68 -30.65
N LEU A 31 -37.53 63.13 -29.76
CA LEU A 31 -38.95 63.47 -29.68
C LEU A 31 -39.13 64.90 -29.17
N PHE A 32 -38.32 65.31 -28.18
CA PHE A 32 -38.32 66.64 -27.62
C PHE A 32 -37.85 67.69 -28.64
N MET A 33 -36.76 67.44 -29.37
CA MET A 33 -36.29 68.33 -30.43
C MET A 33 -37.31 68.46 -31.58
N LYS A 34 -37.98 67.37 -31.97
CA LYS A 34 -39.07 67.41 -32.96
C LYS A 34 -40.34 68.07 -32.44
N ALA A 35 -40.67 67.88 -31.16
CA ALA A 35 -41.79 68.59 -30.55
C ALA A 35 -41.53 70.10 -30.55
N ILE A 36 -40.28 70.53 -30.29
CA ILE A 36 -39.85 71.92 -30.40
C ILE A 36 -39.89 72.42 -31.87
N GLU A 37 -39.42 71.62 -32.82
CA GLU A 37 -39.40 71.96 -34.25
C GLU A 37 -40.81 72.07 -34.84
N VAL A 38 -41.69 71.12 -34.52
CA VAL A 38 -43.13 71.15 -34.88
C VAL A 38 -43.84 72.31 -34.17
N PHE A 39 -43.56 72.59 -32.91
CA PHE A 39 -44.14 73.75 -32.21
C PHE A 39 -43.69 75.08 -32.83
N MET A 40 -42.47 75.14 -33.36
CA MET A 40 -41.92 76.32 -34.06
C MET A 40 -42.48 76.46 -35.50
N GLU A 41 -42.74 75.37 -36.23
CA GLU A 41 -43.21 75.39 -37.63
C GLU A 41 -44.74 75.34 -37.81
N VAL A 42 -45.50 74.82 -36.83
CA VAL A 42 -46.99 74.73 -36.86
C VAL A 42 -47.66 76.11 -36.88
N SER A 43 -46.91 77.20 -36.72
CA SER A 43 -47.45 78.53 -36.93
C SER A 43 -47.76 78.86 -38.40
N ILE A 44 -47.31 78.11 -39.44
CA ILE A 44 -47.40 78.61 -40.85
C ILE A 44 -47.81 77.63 -42.00
N ASN A 45 -47.70 76.27 -41.96
CA ASN A 45 -47.97 75.48 -43.21
C ASN A 45 -48.51 74.02 -43.06
N GLU A 46 -49.65 73.72 -43.69
CA GLU A 46 -50.39 72.43 -43.62
C GLU A 46 -49.74 71.27 -44.41
N SER A 47 -48.95 71.61 -45.45
CA SER A 47 -48.23 70.61 -46.27
C SER A 47 -47.05 69.96 -45.53
N LEU A 48 -46.45 70.70 -44.59
CA LEU A 48 -45.34 70.26 -43.75
C LEU A 48 -45.80 69.26 -42.68
N VAL A 49 -46.99 69.46 -42.11
CA VAL A 49 -47.60 68.55 -41.12
C VAL A 49 -47.78 67.14 -41.70
N ARG A 50 -48.32 67.02 -42.92
CA ARG A 50 -48.47 65.71 -43.61
C ARG A 50 -47.14 65.06 -43.99
N ALA A 51 -46.07 65.84 -44.17
CA ALA A 51 -44.72 65.31 -44.38
C ALA A 51 -44.11 64.79 -43.07
N SER A 52 -44.34 65.52 -41.97
CA SER A 52 -43.95 65.12 -40.61
C SER A 52 -44.63 63.83 -40.18
N ASP A 53 -45.94 63.69 -40.36
CA ASP A 53 -46.68 62.46 -40.03
C ASP A 53 -46.14 61.24 -40.78
N ARG A 54 -45.85 61.38 -42.08
CA ARG A 54 -45.23 60.32 -42.89
C ARG A 54 -43.83 59.97 -42.42
N PHE A 55 -43.06 60.94 -41.92
CA PHE A 55 -41.73 60.71 -41.35
C PHE A 55 -41.81 60.00 -39.99
N LEU A 56 -42.72 60.41 -39.12
CA LEU A 56 -43.04 59.74 -37.86
C LEU A 56 -43.47 58.28 -38.11
N GLN A 57 -44.35 58.02 -39.08
CA GLN A 57 -44.81 56.67 -39.40
C GLN A 57 -43.66 55.76 -39.90
N LYS A 58 -42.77 56.26 -40.77
CA LYS A 58 -41.57 55.53 -41.21
C LYS A 58 -40.58 55.28 -40.05
N MET A 59 -40.45 56.23 -39.13
CA MET A 59 -39.60 56.11 -37.94
C MET A 59 -40.13 55.03 -36.99
N HIS A 60 -41.45 55.02 -36.72
CA HIS A 60 -42.08 53.96 -35.92
C HIS A 60 -41.90 52.58 -36.58
N LEU A 61 -42.12 52.49 -37.90
CA LEU A 61 -41.92 51.24 -38.64
C LEU A 61 -40.47 50.74 -38.54
N SER A 62 -39.48 51.63 -38.73
CA SER A 62 -38.06 51.28 -38.58
C SER A 62 -37.71 50.85 -37.16
N PHE A 63 -38.31 51.47 -36.14
CA PHE A 63 -38.10 51.12 -34.74
C PHE A 63 -38.62 49.71 -34.43
N TYR A 64 -39.86 49.39 -34.83
CA TYR A 64 -40.43 48.06 -34.63
C TYR A 64 -39.65 46.98 -35.40
N LEU A 65 -39.13 47.31 -36.59
CA LEU A 65 -38.27 46.41 -37.35
C LEU A 65 -36.96 46.09 -36.59
N CYS A 66 -36.27 47.11 -36.08
CA CYS A 66 -35.06 46.94 -35.28
C CYS A 66 -35.30 46.12 -34.00
N MET A 67 -36.40 46.40 -33.28
CA MET A 67 -36.79 45.64 -32.09
C MET A 67 -37.11 44.17 -32.42
N GLY A 68 -37.76 43.91 -33.56
CA GLY A 68 -38.00 42.55 -34.05
C GLY A 68 -36.70 41.80 -34.36
N ILE A 69 -35.72 42.47 -34.98
CA ILE A 69 -34.41 41.86 -35.28
C ILE A 69 -33.64 41.57 -33.99
N ILE A 70 -33.62 42.50 -33.02
CA ILE A 70 -32.92 42.31 -31.75
C ILE A 70 -33.55 41.16 -30.95
N THR A 71 -34.88 41.10 -30.87
CA THR A 71 -35.56 40.01 -30.17
C THR A 71 -35.31 38.67 -30.86
N LEU A 72 -35.31 38.62 -32.19
CA LEU A 72 -34.94 37.42 -32.94
C LEU A 72 -33.50 36.99 -32.65
N LEU A 73 -32.53 37.90 -32.69
CA LEU A 73 -31.13 37.61 -32.36
C LEU A 73 -31.00 37.08 -30.93
N LEU A 74 -31.64 37.71 -29.95
CA LEU A 74 -31.64 37.23 -28.57
C LEU A 74 -32.19 35.81 -28.44
N LEU A 75 -33.31 35.52 -29.10
CA LEU A 75 -33.91 34.18 -29.11
C LEU A 75 -32.98 33.15 -29.75
N THR A 76 -32.28 33.48 -30.82
CA THR A 76 -31.30 32.57 -31.45
C THR A 76 -30.12 32.28 -30.53
N VAL A 77 -29.59 33.28 -29.83
CA VAL A 77 -28.50 33.12 -28.86
C VAL A 77 -28.93 32.22 -27.70
N LEU A 78 -30.12 32.47 -27.13
CA LEU A 78 -30.68 31.63 -26.07
C LEU A 78 -30.90 30.18 -26.53
N TRP A 79 -31.38 29.99 -27.76
CA TRP A 79 -31.56 28.68 -28.36
C TRP A 79 -30.24 27.93 -28.55
N ILE A 80 -29.20 28.59 -29.08
CA ILE A 80 -27.85 28.02 -29.23
C ILE A 80 -27.26 27.67 -27.86
N PHE A 81 -27.36 28.57 -26.88
CA PHE A 81 -26.84 28.34 -25.55
C PHE A 81 -27.51 27.14 -24.87
N ARG A 82 -28.84 27.05 -24.95
CA ARG A 82 -29.60 25.90 -24.45
C ARG A 82 -29.12 24.61 -25.12
N ARG A 83 -28.90 24.62 -26.44
CA ARG A 83 -28.39 23.47 -27.19
C ARG A 83 -27.01 23.03 -26.70
N ILE A 84 -26.08 23.96 -26.51
CA ILE A 84 -24.72 23.67 -26.01
C ILE A 84 -24.77 23.09 -24.60
N MET A 85 -25.53 23.71 -23.69
CA MET A 85 -25.65 23.23 -22.30
C MET A 85 -26.24 21.82 -22.21
N VAL A 86 -27.23 21.50 -23.06
CA VAL A 86 -27.79 20.15 -23.13
C VAL A 86 -26.75 19.16 -23.64
N HIS A 87 -26.01 19.51 -24.70
CA HIS A 87 -24.99 18.62 -25.26
C HIS A 87 -23.84 18.34 -24.29
N VAL A 88 -23.30 19.38 -23.65
CA VAL A 88 -22.27 19.25 -22.61
C VAL A 88 -22.81 18.45 -21.42
N GLY A 89 -24.08 18.64 -21.06
CA GLY A 89 -24.73 17.84 -20.02
C GLY A 89 -24.74 16.35 -20.34
N HIS A 90 -25.08 15.97 -21.57
CA HIS A 90 -25.04 14.57 -22.03
C HIS A 90 -23.63 13.99 -22.04
N GLU A 91 -22.65 14.71 -22.58
CA GLU A 91 -21.26 14.26 -22.62
C GLU A 91 -20.67 14.04 -21.22
N VAL A 92 -20.96 14.95 -20.28
CA VAL A 92 -20.57 14.81 -18.87
C VAL A 92 -21.27 13.62 -18.21
N LEU A 93 -22.56 13.40 -18.49
CA LEU A 93 -23.30 12.25 -17.97
C LEU A 93 -22.74 10.93 -18.48
N ASP A 94 -22.41 10.84 -19.77
CA ASP A 94 -21.88 9.61 -20.37
C ASP A 94 -20.46 9.33 -19.87
N THR A 95 -19.60 10.35 -19.78
CA THR A 95 -18.26 10.22 -19.18
C THR A 95 -18.33 9.78 -17.71
N ASN A 96 -19.24 10.36 -16.93
CA ASN A 96 -19.42 9.98 -15.52
C ASN A 96 -19.93 8.54 -15.37
N LYS A 97 -20.82 8.08 -16.27
CA LYS A 97 -21.26 6.68 -16.28
C LYS A 97 -20.12 5.73 -16.61
N GLU A 98 -19.32 6.04 -17.63
CA GLU A 98 -18.14 5.24 -17.98
C GLU A 98 -17.13 5.20 -16.84
N GLN A 99 -16.89 6.34 -16.18
CA GLN A 99 -16.00 6.41 -15.02
C GLN A 99 -16.54 5.62 -13.83
N SER A 100 -17.84 5.70 -13.54
CA SER A 100 -18.49 4.88 -12.51
C SER A 100 -18.33 3.39 -12.80
N HIS A 101 -18.59 2.99 -14.05
CA HIS A 101 -18.46 1.60 -14.48
C HIS A 101 -17.03 1.08 -14.37
N HIS A 102 -16.03 1.89 -14.74
CA HIS A 102 -14.62 1.53 -14.54
C HIS A 102 -14.25 1.42 -13.05
N ASN A 103 -14.77 2.33 -12.21
CA ASN A 103 -14.54 2.27 -10.77
C ASN A 103 -15.18 1.01 -10.16
N GLU A 104 -16.41 0.66 -10.52
CA GLU A 104 -17.08 -0.55 -10.06
C GLU A 104 -16.29 -1.82 -10.42
N LYS A 105 -15.82 -1.91 -11.67
CA LYS A 105 -14.95 -3.02 -12.10
C LYS A 105 -13.63 -3.06 -11.34
N LEU A 106 -13.03 -1.92 -11.06
CA LEU A 106 -11.78 -1.83 -10.29
C LEU A 106 -12.00 -2.26 -8.84
N GLU A 107 -13.10 -1.83 -8.22
CA GLU A 107 -13.47 -2.24 -6.86
C GLU A 107 -13.75 -3.74 -6.78
N GLU A 108 -14.44 -4.30 -7.77
CA GLU A 108 -14.68 -5.74 -7.86
C GLU A 108 -13.37 -6.52 -8.01
N ALA A 109 -12.50 -6.10 -8.93
CA ALA A 109 -11.19 -6.73 -9.11
C ALA A 109 -10.33 -6.65 -7.84
N ASN A 110 -10.29 -5.49 -7.18
CA ASN A 110 -9.54 -5.32 -5.94
C ASN A 110 -10.10 -6.20 -4.81
N ARG A 111 -11.43 -6.31 -4.70
CA ARG A 111 -12.08 -7.18 -3.72
C ARG A 111 -11.69 -8.65 -3.94
N ASN A 112 -11.75 -9.13 -5.18
CA ASN A 112 -11.38 -10.50 -5.53
C ASN A 112 -9.89 -10.79 -5.25
N MET A 113 -9.00 -9.82 -5.51
CA MET A 113 -7.57 -9.93 -5.17
C MET A 113 -7.38 -9.99 -3.65
N LEU A 114 -8.02 -9.10 -2.89
CA LEU A 114 -7.92 -9.08 -1.43
C LEU A 114 -8.43 -10.38 -0.80
N ASP A 115 -9.54 -10.93 -1.29
CA ASP A 115 -10.07 -12.19 -0.77
C ASP A 115 -9.15 -13.37 -1.09
N SER A 116 -8.49 -13.37 -2.26
CA SER A 116 -7.46 -14.36 -2.59
C SER A 116 -6.24 -14.27 -1.65
N ILE A 117 -5.79 -13.05 -1.33
CA ILE A 117 -4.67 -12.83 -0.40
C ILE A 117 -5.05 -13.23 1.03
N LYS A 118 -6.28 -12.95 1.48
CA LYS A 118 -6.79 -13.42 2.79
C LYS A 118 -6.79 -14.95 2.87
N TYR A 119 -7.18 -15.63 1.80
CA TYR A 119 -7.12 -17.08 1.76
C TYR A 119 -5.67 -17.59 1.79
N ALA A 120 -4.75 -16.95 1.08
CA ALA A 120 -3.33 -17.27 1.15
C ALA A 120 -2.77 -17.09 2.58
N ARG A 121 -3.21 -16.06 3.32
CA ARG A 121 -2.87 -15.88 4.74
C ARG A 121 -3.30 -17.06 5.59
N LEU A 122 -4.50 -17.58 5.38
CA LEU A 122 -4.98 -18.76 6.11
C LEU A 122 -4.07 -19.97 5.88
N ILE A 123 -3.66 -20.20 4.61
CA ILE A 123 -2.70 -21.25 4.26
C ILE A 123 -1.34 -21.01 4.91
N GLN A 124 -0.80 -19.79 4.85
CA GLN A 124 0.50 -19.49 5.46
C GLN A 124 0.46 -19.69 6.99
N SER A 125 -0.62 -19.25 7.65
CA SER A 125 -0.76 -19.39 9.11
C SER A 125 -0.85 -20.84 9.57
N SER A 126 -1.38 -21.75 8.76
CA SER A 126 -1.44 -23.18 9.12
C SER A 126 -0.10 -23.90 9.00
N LEU A 127 0.91 -23.26 8.40
CA LEU A 127 2.28 -23.76 8.34
C LEU A 127 3.10 -23.38 9.58
N LEU A 128 2.66 -22.36 10.33
CA LEU A 128 3.32 -21.94 11.55
C LEU A 128 3.05 -22.97 12.66
N PRO A 129 4.03 -23.25 13.53
CA PRO A 129 3.83 -24.12 14.67
C PRO A 129 2.78 -23.56 15.64
N ASP A 130 2.09 -24.46 16.33
CA ASP A 130 1.12 -24.11 17.37
C ASP A 130 1.83 -23.58 18.63
N GLU A 131 1.49 -22.36 19.04
CA GLU A 131 2.06 -21.72 20.23
C GLU A 131 1.76 -22.49 21.52
N GLU A 132 0.61 -23.19 21.60
CA GLU A 132 0.27 -24.01 22.77
C GLU A 132 1.29 -25.14 22.94
N ILE A 133 1.63 -25.83 21.84
CA ILE A 133 2.64 -26.89 21.82
C ILE A 133 4.02 -26.33 22.21
N ILE A 134 4.39 -25.15 21.70
CA ILE A 134 5.66 -24.52 22.07
C ILE A 134 5.69 -24.22 23.58
N ASN A 135 4.60 -23.69 24.14
CA ASN A 135 4.50 -23.34 25.55
C ASN A 135 4.57 -24.57 26.47
N GLU A 136 4.08 -25.74 26.03
CA GLU A 136 4.23 -27.00 26.75
C GLU A 136 5.71 -27.41 26.88
N PHE A 137 6.50 -27.24 25.82
CA PHE A 137 7.92 -27.63 25.80
C PHE A 137 8.87 -26.54 26.32
N MET A 138 8.50 -25.27 26.19
CA MET A 138 9.30 -24.10 26.60
C MET A 138 8.41 -23.08 27.31
N PRO A 139 8.05 -23.27 28.59
CA PRO A 139 7.12 -22.38 29.29
C PRO A 139 7.63 -20.92 29.45
N HIS A 140 8.92 -20.69 29.24
CA HIS A 140 9.56 -19.37 29.29
C HIS A 140 9.97 -18.90 27.90
N ASN A 141 9.00 -18.77 27.00
CA ASN A 141 9.21 -18.25 25.64
C ASN A 141 8.27 -17.06 25.36
N PHE A 142 8.56 -16.35 24.26
CA PHE A 142 7.60 -15.47 23.62
C PHE A 142 7.89 -15.46 22.12
N ILE A 143 6.86 -15.23 21.30
CA ILE A 143 6.97 -15.16 19.85
C ILE A 143 6.36 -13.84 19.39
N ILE A 144 7.06 -13.15 18.49
CA ILE A 144 6.55 -11.94 17.83
C ILE A 144 6.65 -12.19 16.33
N TRP A 145 5.49 -12.39 15.71
CA TRP A 145 5.39 -12.55 14.26
C TRP A 145 4.38 -11.55 13.70
N GLN A 146 4.89 -10.56 12.97
CA GLN A 146 4.11 -9.45 12.43
C GLN A 146 4.51 -9.20 10.96
N PRO A 147 3.85 -9.86 10.00
CA PRO A 147 4.14 -9.63 8.59
C PRO A 147 3.78 -8.19 8.18
N ARG A 148 4.55 -7.63 7.26
CA ARG A 148 4.34 -6.26 6.75
C ARG A 148 3.02 -6.11 5.99
N ASP A 149 2.69 -7.10 5.17
CA ASP A 149 1.45 -7.20 4.40
C ASP A 149 0.54 -8.30 5.00
N LEU A 150 -0.59 -8.65 4.36
CA LEU A 150 -1.46 -9.74 4.83
C LEU A 150 -0.75 -11.10 4.90
N VAL A 151 0.32 -11.28 4.12
CA VAL A 151 1.21 -12.45 4.11
C VAL A 151 2.66 -11.97 4.08
N GLY A 152 3.58 -12.74 4.67
CA GLY A 152 4.98 -12.35 4.87
C GLY A 152 5.99 -13.28 4.19
N GLY A 153 7.26 -12.86 4.18
CA GLY A 153 8.42 -13.70 3.81
C GLY A 153 9.03 -14.43 5.01
N ASP A 154 8.63 -14.07 6.22
CA ASP A 154 9.21 -14.59 7.45
C ASP A 154 8.33 -15.71 8.05
N ILE A 155 8.97 -16.75 8.57
CA ILE A 155 8.32 -17.77 9.40
C ILE A 155 9.22 -18.16 10.56
N PHE A 156 8.61 -18.73 11.59
CA PHE A 156 9.33 -19.49 12.60
C PHE A 156 8.96 -20.96 12.48
N TYR A 157 9.87 -21.82 12.92
CA TYR A 157 9.71 -23.26 12.90
C TYR A 157 10.05 -23.84 14.26
N PHE A 158 9.27 -24.84 14.69
CA PHE A 158 9.45 -25.55 15.93
C PHE A 158 9.19 -27.03 15.68
N TYR A 159 10.08 -27.89 16.18
CA TYR A 159 9.91 -29.32 16.11
C TYR A 159 10.48 -30.00 17.36
N PRO A 160 9.64 -30.58 18.23
CA PRO A 160 10.12 -31.37 19.35
C PRO A 160 10.66 -32.70 18.83
N ILE A 161 11.85 -33.08 19.27
CA ILE A 161 12.44 -34.38 18.96
C ILE A 161 12.05 -35.32 20.10
N VAL A 162 11.32 -36.38 19.76
CA VAL A 162 10.92 -37.45 20.67
C VAL A 162 11.35 -38.76 20.01
N LYS A 163 12.55 -39.26 20.32
CA LYS A 163 13.10 -40.49 19.74
C LYS A 163 12.56 -41.75 20.41
N ASN A 164 12.05 -41.64 21.64
CA ASN A 164 11.38 -42.74 22.34
C ASN A 164 10.05 -42.27 22.96
N LEU A 165 8.93 -42.73 22.40
CA LEU A 165 7.62 -42.73 23.07
C LEU A 165 7.63 -43.77 24.20
N THR A 166 8.57 -43.71 25.13
CA THR A 166 8.43 -44.42 26.40
C THR A 166 7.49 -43.61 27.24
N ALA A 167 6.21 -43.99 27.22
CA ALA A 167 5.26 -43.54 28.23
C ALA A 167 5.86 -43.88 29.61
N HIS A 168 6.41 -42.88 30.28
CA HIS A 168 6.60 -42.99 31.73
C HIS A 168 5.22 -43.21 32.35
N GLU A 169 5.15 -43.98 33.44
CA GLU A 169 3.90 -44.40 34.10
C GLU A 169 2.99 -43.24 34.55
N ASP A 170 3.48 -42.00 34.49
CA ASP A 170 2.82 -40.74 34.80
C ASP A 170 2.19 -40.03 33.59
N GLY A 171 2.35 -40.56 32.37
CA GLY A 171 1.67 -40.05 31.17
C GLY A 171 2.18 -38.71 30.62
N LEU A 172 3.31 -38.22 31.12
CA LEU A 172 3.98 -37.04 30.57
C LEU A 172 4.92 -37.43 29.41
N LEU A 173 4.86 -36.67 28.31
CA LEU A 173 5.88 -36.70 27.27
C LEU A 173 7.19 -36.14 27.85
N THR A 174 8.24 -36.96 27.91
CA THR A 174 9.56 -36.50 28.35
C THR A 174 10.38 -36.01 27.15
N LEU A 175 10.87 -34.77 27.26
CA LEU A 175 11.72 -34.04 26.30
C LEU A 175 13.17 -34.58 26.25
N GLU A 176 13.37 -35.90 26.32
CA GLU A 176 14.71 -36.45 26.52
C GLU A 176 15.65 -36.20 25.34
N ASP A 177 15.11 -36.04 24.12
CA ASP A 177 15.90 -36.00 22.89
C ASP A 177 16.14 -34.61 22.28
N GLY A 178 15.54 -33.55 22.85
CA GLY A 178 15.75 -32.15 22.48
C GLY A 178 14.71 -31.56 21.52
N MET A 179 14.97 -30.36 20.98
CA MET A 179 14.03 -29.64 20.11
C MET A 179 14.74 -28.72 19.13
N ILE A 180 14.15 -28.56 17.94
CA ILE A 180 14.60 -27.62 16.91
C ILE A 180 13.74 -26.36 16.96
N ILE A 181 14.41 -25.20 16.90
CA ILE A 181 13.80 -23.88 16.82
C ILE A 181 14.48 -23.15 15.66
N ALA A 182 13.72 -22.52 14.77
CA ALA A 182 14.30 -21.71 13.71
C ALA A 182 13.48 -20.45 13.43
N VAL A 183 14.18 -19.40 12.97
CA VAL A 183 13.60 -18.23 12.31
C VAL A 183 14.12 -18.22 10.88
N VAL A 184 13.22 -17.97 9.93
CA VAL A 184 13.49 -17.94 8.49
C VAL A 184 12.98 -16.61 7.97
N ASP A 185 13.82 -15.90 7.24
CA ASP A 185 13.54 -14.63 6.58
C ASP A 185 13.77 -14.83 5.08
N CYS A 186 12.69 -14.99 4.31
CA CYS A 186 12.78 -15.23 2.88
C CYS A 186 12.79 -13.93 2.08
N THR A 187 13.45 -13.94 0.91
CA THR A 187 13.41 -12.82 -0.03
C THR A 187 11.97 -12.47 -0.42
N GLY A 188 11.72 -11.16 -0.45
CA GLY A 188 10.44 -10.60 -0.86
C GLY A 188 9.42 -10.50 0.27
N HIS A 189 8.25 -9.98 -0.06
CA HIS A 189 7.14 -9.81 0.86
C HIS A 189 5.83 -10.03 0.11
N GLY A 190 4.70 -10.07 0.82
CA GLY A 190 3.43 -10.33 0.17
C GLY A 190 3.40 -11.74 -0.44
N VAL A 191 2.75 -11.88 -1.59
CA VAL A 191 2.49 -13.19 -2.20
C VAL A 191 3.77 -13.96 -2.58
N PRO A 192 4.79 -13.36 -3.23
CA PRO A 192 6.03 -14.07 -3.53
C PRO A 192 6.76 -14.57 -2.27
N GLY A 193 6.86 -13.73 -1.23
CA GLY A 193 7.44 -14.11 0.05
C GLY A 193 6.68 -15.28 0.69
N ALA A 194 5.35 -15.28 0.61
CA ALA A 194 4.54 -16.38 1.11
C ALA A 194 4.86 -17.72 0.42
N PHE A 195 5.04 -17.74 -0.90
CA PHE A 195 5.46 -18.96 -1.60
C PHE A 195 6.87 -19.42 -1.17
N MET A 196 7.80 -18.50 -0.96
CA MET A 196 9.12 -18.84 -0.43
C MET A 196 9.04 -19.49 0.96
N THR A 197 8.17 -18.99 1.84
CA THR A 197 7.95 -19.60 3.16
C THR A 197 7.41 -21.03 3.07
N MET A 198 6.61 -21.35 2.05
CA MET A 198 6.14 -22.72 1.82
C MET A 198 7.29 -23.66 1.41
N ILE A 199 8.20 -23.17 0.55
CA ILE A 199 9.39 -23.93 0.13
C ILE A 199 10.30 -24.15 1.34
N ALA A 200 10.53 -23.11 2.14
CA ALA A 200 11.33 -23.20 3.36
C ALA A 200 10.73 -24.20 4.37
N SER A 201 9.45 -24.05 4.71
CA SER A 201 8.76 -24.91 5.67
C SER A 201 8.73 -26.37 5.23
N SER A 202 8.44 -26.64 3.96
CA SER A 202 8.44 -28.00 3.41
C SER A 202 9.85 -28.61 3.34
N GLY A 203 10.86 -27.83 2.96
CA GLY A 203 12.26 -28.25 2.95
C GLY A 203 12.77 -28.60 4.34
N ILE A 204 12.58 -27.69 5.32
CA ILE A 204 12.97 -27.89 6.72
C ILE A 204 12.26 -29.12 7.30
N ARG A 205 10.95 -29.25 7.08
CA ARG A 205 10.16 -30.40 7.54
C ARG A 205 10.69 -31.71 6.97
N ARG A 206 10.99 -31.76 5.67
CA ARG A 206 11.54 -32.95 5.03
C ARG A 206 12.88 -33.34 5.64
N ILE A 207 13.80 -32.38 5.77
CA ILE A 207 15.15 -32.62 6.29
C ILE A 207 15.10 -33.10 7.75
N ILE A 208 14.29 -32.46 8.59
CA ILE A 208 14.24 -32.76 10.03
C ILE A 208 13.40 -34.01 10.30
N ARG A 209 12.13 -34.00 9.88
CA ARG A 209 11.17 -35.03 10.27
C ARG A 209 11.29 -36.28 9.41
N ASP A 210 11.40 -36.11 8.09
CA ASP A 210 11.32 -37.25 7.17
C ASP A 210 12.71 -37.91 6.99
N GLU A 211 13.79 -37.12 6.98
CA GLU A 211 15.18 -37.61 6.87
C GLU A 211 15.88 -37.79 8.24
N GLY A 212 15.32 -37.25 9.33
CA GLY A 212 15.88 -37.40 10.68
C GLY A 212 17.13 -36.57 10.97
N CYS A 213 17.42 -35.55 10.17
CA CYS A 213 18.58 -34.69 10.36
C CYS A 213 18.30 -33.63 11.44
N VAL A 214 19.13 -33.60 12.48
CA VAL A 214 18.98 -32.68 13.64
C VAL A 214 20.16 -31.73 13.83
N ASP A 215 21.21 -31.89 13.01
CA ASP A 215 22.39 -31.04 13.08
C ASP A 215 22.14 -29.70 12.37
N PRO A 216 22.22 -28.54 13.06
CA PRO A 216 21.81 -27.25 12.49
C PRO A 216 22.56 -26.86 11.20
N SER A 217 23.88 -27.01 11.15
CA SER A 217 24.65 -26.64 9.95
C SER A 217 24.36 -27.57 8.75
N GLU A 218 24.18 -28.86 9.00
CA GLU A 218 23.79 -29.82 7.95
C GLU A 218 22.38 -29.52 7.43
N ILE A 219 21.45 -29.13 8.31
CA ILE A 219 20.10 -28.70 7.90
C ILE A 219 20.20 -27.50 6.95
N LEU A 220 21.01 -26.49 7.28
CA LEU A 220 21.22 -25.33 6.41
C LEU A 220 21.84 -25.72 5.06
N ALA A 221 22.88 -26.56 5.06
CA ALA A 221 23.53 -27.02 3.83
C ALA A 221 22.55 -27.77 2.90
N ARG A 222 21.72 -28.66 3.47
CA ARG A 222 20.68 -29.37 2.71
C ARG A 222 19.57 -28.44 2.24
N LEU A 223 19.13 -27.50 3.08
CA LEU A 223 18.11 -26.53 2.71
C LEU A 223 18.55 -25.67 1.53
N ASN A 224 19.82 -25.26 1.51
CA ASN A 224 20.42 -24.54 0.38
C ASN A 224 20.28 -25.31 -0.94
N MET A 225 20.57 -26.62 -0.92
CA MET A 225 20.38 -27.47 -2.09
C MET A 225 18.91 -27.65 -2.48
N VAL A 226 18.02 -27.80 -1.50
CA VAL A 226 16.57 -27.95 -1.75
C VAL A 226 16.01 -26.70 -2.42
N VAL A 227 16.32 -25.51 -1.90
CA VAL A 227 15.84 -24.23 -2.44
C VAL A 227 16.40 -24.01 -3.85
N LYS A 228 17.71 -24.20 -4.03
CA LYS A 228 18.37 -24.05 -5.35
C LYS A 228 17.70 -24.89 -6.43
N ARG A 229 17.47 -26.17 -6.14
CA ARG A 229 16.85 -27.10 -7.09
C ARG A 229 15.38 -26.79 -7.35
N THR A 230 14.65 -26.37 -6.31
CA THR A 230 13.22 -26.05 -6.42
C THR A 230 13.01 -24.81 -7.29
N LEU A 231 13.91 -23.84 -7.20
CA LEU A 231 13.86 -22.58 -7.94
C LEU A 231 14.72 -22.57 -9.21
N TYR A 232 15.32 -23.71 -9.58
CA TYR A 232 16.24 -23.84 -10.73
C TYR A 232 17.42 -22.85 -10.73
N GLN A 233 17.85 -22.43 -9.55
CA GLN A 233 18.93 -21.44 -9.35
C GLN A 233 20.34 -22.03 -9.52
N ASP A 234 20.45 -23.34 -9.70
CA ASP A 234 21.66 -24.05 -10.11
C ASP A 234 21.84 -24.09 -11.64
N SER A 235 20.88 -23.54 -12.40
CA SER A 235 20.92 -23.49 -13.87
C SER A 235 21.32 -22.10 -14.40
N ALA A 236 21.98 -22.08 -15.56
CA ALA A 236 22.33 -20.83 -16.25
C ALA A 236 21.10 -20.02 -16.73
N HIS A 237 19.91 -20.63 -16.72
CA HIS A 237 18.67 -20.07 -17.27
C HIS A 237 17.66 -19.68 -16.17
N SER A 238 18.11 -19.48 -14.93
CA SER A 238 17.24 -19.02 -13.84
C SER A 238 16.74 -17.59 -14.09
N ASP A 239 15.41 -17.41 -14.10
CA ASP A 239 14.74 -16.11 -14.19
C ASP A 239 14.62 -15.40 -12.84
N SER A 240 14.88 -16.10 -11.72
CA SER A 240 14.79 -15.56 -10.37
C SER A 240 16.08 -15.74 -9.55
N ASP A 241 16.26 -14.91 -8.52
CA ASP A 241 17.40 -14.92 -7.59
C ASP A 241 16.89 -14.68 -6.15
N ASP A 242 16.01 -15.58 -5.73
CA ASP A 242 15.35 -15.56 -4.42
C ASP A 242 16.00 -16.57 -3.47
N GLY A 243 16.12 -16.23 -2.20
CA GLY A 243 16.69 -17.08 -1.19
C GLY A 243 16.08 -16.82 0.17
N MET A 244 16.83 -17.15 1.22
CA MET A 244 16.42 -16.90 2.60
C MET A 244 17.62 -16.82 3.53
N ASP A 245 17.44 -16.08 4.60
CA ASP A 245 18.31 -16.06 5.76
C ASP A 245 17.66 -16.91 6.86
N VAL A 246 18.45 -17.68 7.60
CA VAL A 246 17.94 -18.70 8.53
C VAL A 246 18.80 -18.73 9.78
N GLY A 247 18.18 -18.67 10.95
CA GLY A 247 18.82 -18.97 12.22
C GLY A 247 18.17 -20.21 12.80
N ILE A 248 18.96 -21.26 13.04
CA ILE A 248 18.45 -22.54 13.53
C ILE A 248 19.22 -23.00 14.76
N CYS A 249 18.47 -23.48 15.74
CA CYS A 249 18.94 -23.95 17.02
C CYS A 249 18.49 -25.40 17.24
N PHE A 250 19.39 -26.24 17.74
CA PHE A 250 19.07 -27.52 18.35
C PHE A 250 19.35 -27.43 19.85
N LEU A 251 18.29 -27.38 20.63
CA LEU A 251 18.35 -27.33 22.09
C LEU A 251 18.35 -28.77 22.64
N LYS A 252 19.34 -29.08 23.48
CA LYS A 252 19.54 -30.38 24.12
C LYS A 252 19.53 -30.23 25.64
N PRO A 253 18.34 -30.19 26.27
CA PRO A 253 18.22 -29.88 27.70
C PRO A 253 18.98 -30.84 28.61
N GLN A 254 19.02 -32.14 28.27
CA GLN A 254 19.72 -33.14 29.09
C GLN A 254 21.24 -32.94 29.10
N GLU A 255 21.79 -32.45 27.99
CA GLU A 255 23.22 -32.20 27.85
C GLU A 255 23.60 -30.78 28.29
N ASN A 256 22.62 -29.97 28.71
CA ASN A 256 22.78 -28.53 28.92
C ASN A 256 23.52 -27.86 27.75
N GLU A 257 23.15 -28.21 26.52
CA GLU A 257 23.81 -27.71 25.30
C GLU A 257 22.78 -27.10 24.35
N LEU A 258 23.13 -25.97 23.76
CA LEU A 258 22.48 -25.39 22.59
C LEU A 258 23.47 -25.42 21.41
N ILE A 259 23.05 -25.99 20.29
CA ILE A 259 23.81 -25.94 19.04
C ILE A 259 23.11 -24.96 18.12
N PHE A 260 23.83 -23.96 17.61
CA PHE A 260 23.31 -22.94 16.72
C PHE A 260 24.07 -22.91 15.39
N ALA A 261 23.35 -22.76 14.29
CA ALA A 261 23.92 -22.36 13.01
C ALA A 261 23.06 -21.26 12.40
N GLY A 262 23.71 -20.31 11.74
CA GLY A 262 23.04 -19.18 11.12
C GLY A 262 23.52 -18.94 9.69
N ALA A 263 22.58 -18.80 8.76
CA ALA A 263 22.76 -18.16 7.47
C ALA A 263 22.30 -16.70 7.61
N ARG A 264 23.24 -15.79 7.83
CA ARG A 264 23.05 -14.35 8.11
C ARG A 264 22.23 -13.93 9.35
N ILE A 265 21.35 -14.78 9.87
CA ILE A 265 20.65 -14.51 11.13
C ILE A 265 21.61 -14.76 12.30
N PRO A 266 21.80 -13.79 13.22
CA PRO A 266 22.58 -13.99 14.44
C PRO A 266 21.74 -14.59 15.57
N LEU A 267 22.41 -15.24 16.51
CA LEU A 267 21.85 -15.58 17.82
C LEU A 267 22.31 -14.55 18.85
N LEU A 268 21.36 -13.93 19.54
CA LEU A 268 21.63 -13.06 20.69
C LEU A 268 21.54 -13.86 21.97
N ILE A 269 22.55 -13.72 22.82
CA ILE A 269 22.62 -14.33 24.15
C ILE A 269 22.69 -13.21 25.17
N VAL A 270 21.81 -13.26 26.16
CA VAL A 270 21.76 -12.28 27.24
C VAL A 270 21.88 -13.01 28.57
N ASN A 271 22.95 -12.68 29.28
CA ASN A 271 23.18 -13.08 30.66
C ASN A 271 23.05 -11.82 31.54
N ASP A 272 22.94 -11.97 32.86
CA ASP A 272 22.57 -10.90 33.82
C ASP A 272 23.28 -9.54 33.65
N GLN A 273 24.45 -9.50 32.99
CA GLN A 273 25.20 -8.26 32.71
C GLN A 273 25.82 -8.17 31.31
N THR A 274 25.68 -9.19 30.46
CA THR A 274 26.39 -9.25 29.17
C THR A 274 25.44 -9.62 28.04
N ILE A 275 25.63 -8.94 26.91
CA ILE A 275 24.98 -9.28 25.64
C ILE A 275 26.06 -9.78 24.68
N GLU A 276 25.90 -11.00 24.22
CA GLU A 276 26.77 -11.64 23.24
C GLU A 276 25.99 -11.89 21.94
N HIS A 277 26.67 -11.69 20.82
CA HIS A 277 26.14 -11.98 19.49
C HIS A 277 26.96 -13.09 18.85
N ILE A 278 26.36 -14.26 18.66
CA ILE A 278 26.92 -15.28 17.79
C ILE A 278 26.46 -14.99 16.37
N LYS A 279 27.42 -14.57 15.53
CA LYS A 279 27.14 -14.25 14.12
C LYS A 279 26.95 -15.53 13.34
N GLY A 280 25.88 -15.60 12.56
CA GLY A 280 25.79 -16.58 11.48
C GLY A 280 26.83 -16.35 10.40
N ASP A 281 27.02 -17.38 9.57
CA ASP A 281 27.81 -17.30 8.35
C ASP A 281 27.24 -16.21 7.43
N ARG A 282 28.14 -15.54 6.70
CA ARG A 282 27.77 -14.46 5.75
C ARG A 282 27.20 -15.00 4.44
N CYS A 283 26.68 -16.21 4.46
CA CYS A 283 26.14 -16.94 3.32
C CYS A 283 24.64 -17.12 3.54
N SER A 284 23.84 -16.71 2.56
CA SER A 284 22.40 -16.93 2.55
C SER A 284 22.05 -18.24 1.84
N ILE A 285 20.86 -18.76 2.11
CA ILE A 285 20.35 -20.02 1.54
C ILE A 285 19.71 -19.75 0.17
N GLY A 286 19.93 -20.63 -0.79
CA GLY A 286 19.16 -20.68 -2.04
C GLY A 286 19.78 -19.86 -3.17
N TYR A 287 20.07 -18.58 -2.95
CA TYR A 287 20.49 -17.61 -3.99
C TYR A 287 21.49 -18.16 -5.01
N ARG A 288 21.43 -17.69 -6.25
CA ARG A 288 22.26 -18.18 -7.36
C ARG A 288 23.75 -18.16 -7.04
N THR A 289 24.21 -17.09 -6.41
CA THR A 289 25.63 -16.89 -6.05
C THR A 289 26.09 -17.71 -4.86
N THR A 290 25.17 -18.26 -4.07
CA THR A 290 25.51 -19.14 -2.95
C THR A 290 26.13 -20.42 -3.49
N ASP A 291 27.25 -20.86 -2.92
CA ASP A 291 27.83 -22.16 -3.23
C ASP A 291 26.84 -23.28 -2.83
N PRO A 292 26.42 -24.17 -3.75
CA PRO A 292 25.55 -25.30 -3.42
C PRO A 292 26.11 -26.18 -2.29
N TYR A 293 27.43 -26.28 -2.16
CA TYR A 293 28.12 -27.11 -1.17
C TYR A 293 28.72 -26.29 -0.02
N PHE A 294 28.20 -25.09 0.23
CA PHE A 294 28.64 -24.28 1.35
C PHE A 294 28.46 -25.02 2.69
N GLU A 295 29.55 -25.13 3.45
CA GLU A 295 29.55 -25.72 4.79
C GLU A 295 29.26 -24.63 5.84
N PHE A 296 28.09 -24.72 6.48
CA PHE A 296 27.73 -23.83 7.57
C PHE A 296 28.43 -24.22 8.88
N THR A 297 28.60 -23.26 9.77
CA THR A 297 29.30 -23.45 11.04
C THR A 297 28.32 -23.69 12.19
N ASN A 298 28.53 -24.78 12.93
CA ASN A 298 27.87 -24.99 14.21
C ASN A 298 28.62 -24.28 15.34
N HIS A 299 27.89 -23.52 16.13
CA HIS A 299 28.32 -22.95 17.40
C HIS A 299 27.69 -23.75 18.52
N ARG A 300 28.50 -24.24 19.46
CA ARG A 300 28.04 -24.97 20.64
C ARG A 300 28.11 -24.05 21.85
N ILE A 301 27.02 -23.97 22.59
CA ILE A 301 26.85 -23.09 23.74
C ILE A 301 26.41 -23.95 24.92
N ASP A 302 27.18 -23.92 26.00
CA ASP A 302 26.79 -24.54 27.26
C ASP A 302 25.70 -23.69 27.92
N LEU A 303 24.62 -24.35 28.35
CA LEU A 303 23.47 -23.71 28.97
C LEU A 303 23.72 -23.48 30.45
N GLU A 304 23.63 -22.22 30.86
CA GLU A 304 23.66 -21.80 32.25
C GLU A 304 22.26 -21.33 32.68
N LYS A 305 22.05 -21.28 34.01
CA LYS A 305 20.81 -20.75 34.56
C LYS A 305 20.65 -19.27 34.19
N ASN A 306 19.40 -18.86 33.94
CA ASN A 306 18.99 -17.49 33.61
C ASN A 306 19.51 -16.92 32.28
N MET A 307 20.17 -17.73 31.43
CA MET A 307 20.49 -17.30 30.07
C MET A 307 19.22 -17.07 29.26
N LYS A 308 19.21 -16.01 28.45
CA LYS A 308 18.12 -15.69 27.52
C LYS A 308 18.65 -15.69 26.11
N PHE A 309 17.88 -16.25 25.19
CA PHE A 309 18.26 -16.39 23.79
C PHE A 309 17.23 -15.67 22.92
N TYR A 310 17.70 -14.95 21.89
CA TYR A 310 16.83 -14.28 20.92
C TYR A 310 17.30 -14.57 19.49
N LEU A 311 16.38 -15.03 18.66
CA LEU A 311 16.49 -15.08 17.21
C LEU A 311 15.55 -14.04 16.61
N TYR A 312 16.00 -13.31 15.60
CA TYR A 312 15.21 -12.26 14.94
C TYR A 312 15.61 -12.10 13.48
N SER A 313 14.66 -11.75 12.64
CA SER A 313 14.88 -11.34 11.25
C SER A 313 15.28 -9.87 11.15
N ASP A 314 15.60 -9.41 9.93
CA ASP A 314 16.02 -8.03 9.71
C ASP A 314 14.91 -7.01 10.03
N GLY A 315 13.64 -7.42 10.00
CA GLY A 315 12.49 -6.55 10.22
C GLY A 315 12.53 -5.78 11.56
N ILE A 316 13.06 -6.37 12.62
CA ILE A 316 13.23 -5.68 13.92
C ILE A 316 14.36 -4.65 13.85
N VAL A 317 15.46 -4.98 13.16
CA VAL A 317 16.66 -4.12 13.15
C VAL A 317 16.55 -2.98 12.17
N ASP A 318 15.81 -3.18 11.08
CA ASP A 318 15.58 -2.24 9.99
C ASP A 318 14.34 -1.38 10.19
N GLN A 319 13.51 -1.69 11.19
CA GLN A 319 12.37 -0.86 11.55
C GLN A 319 12.83 0.58 11.75
N THR A 320 12.39 1.46 10.85
CA THR A 320 12.67 2.89 10.98
C THR A 320 11.83 3.50 12.10
N GLY A 321 12.45 4.31 12.95
CA GLY A 321 11.80 4.91 14.11
C GLY A 321 12.46 6.20 14.58
N GLY A 322 11.76 6.97 15.41
CA GLY A 322 12.21 8.28 15.89
C GLY A 322 12.16 9.39 14.83
N GLY A 323 12.35 10.64 15.26
CA GLY A 323 12.20 11.83 14.40
C GLY A 323 13.18 11.94 13.22
N LYS A 324 14.12 10.99 13.07
CA LYS A 324 15.18 11.02 12.04
C LYS A 324 15.09 9.91 10.98
N ARG A 325 14.06 9.03 11.01
CA ARG A 325 13.94 7.86 10.08
C ARG A 325 15.23 7.04 9.97
N ILE A 326 15.87 6.78 11.11
CA ILE A 326 17.03 5.90 11.22
C ILE A 326 16.51 4.55 11.77
N SER A 327 17.18 3.44 11.47
CA SER A 327 16.77 2.13 12.00
C SER A 327 16.87 2.13 13.53
N ILE A 328 15.96 1.43 14.23
CA ILE A 328 15.93 1.44 15.70
C ILE A 328 17.30 1.00 16.26
N TRP A 329 17.92 0.00 15.66
CA TRP A 329 19.25 -0.48 16.06
C TRP A 329 20.35 0.57 15.88
N GLN A 330 20.34 1.34 14.79
CA GLN A 330 21.30 2.43 14.59
C GLN A 330 21.06 3.61 15.54
N SER A 331 19.80 3.84 15.92
CA SER A 331 19.41 4.96 16.79
C SER A 331 19.69 4.72 18.27
N SER A 332 19.67 3.47 18.74
CA SER A 332 19.98 3.11 20.13
C SER A 332 20.33 1.62 20.30
N PRO A 333 21.57 1.20 19.95
CA PRO A 333 22.04 -0.16 20.24
C PRO A 333 21.98 -0.46 21.76
N GLN A 334 22.29 0.53 22.58
CA GLN A 334 22.28 0.45 24.03
C GLN A 334 20.85 0.46 24.61
N GLY A 335 19.88 1.12 23.98
CA GLY A 335 18.50 1.19 24.48
C GLY A 335 17.71 -0.11 24.32
N ILE A 336 17.97 -0.88 23.26
CA ILE A 336 17.45 -2.25 23.11
C ILE A 336 18.11 -3.16 24.16
N THR A 337 19.43 -3.06 24.30
CA THR A 337 20.23 -3.78 25.31
C THR A 337 19.69 -3.55 26.73
N VAL A 338 19.40 -2.30 27.11
CA VAL A 338 18.89 -1.91 28.45
C VAL A 338 17.44 -2.39 28.70
N LYS A 339 16.61 -2.55 27.66
CA LYS A 339 15.25 -3.09 27.82
C LYS A 339 15.22 -4.62 27.93
N ILE A 340 16.15 -5.29 27.26
CA ILE A 340 16.26 -6.76 27.26
C ILE A 340 17.02 -7.25 28.51
N CYS A 341 17.99 -6.47 28.99
CA CYS A 341 18.72 -6.67 30.23
C CYS A 341 18.67 -5.38 31.08
N PRO A 342 17.60 -5.17 31.87
CA PRO A 342 17.56 -4.05 32.79
C PRO A 342 18.71 -4.19 33.80
N PRO A 343 19.44 -3.11 34.12
CA PRO A 343 20.50 -3.17 35.13
C PRO A 343 19.93 -3.67 36.46
N ALA A 344 20.64 -4.60 37.11
CA ALA A 344 20.31 -5.01 38.45
C ALA A 344 20.41 -3.77 39.38
N ASN A 345 19.25 -3.32 39.87
CA ASN A 345 18.98 -2.15 40.72
C ASN A 345 18.46 -0.90 39.97
N GLU A 346 17.14 -0.85 39.82
CA GLU A 346 16.31 0.30 40.23
C GLU A 346 15.10 -0.19 41.03
#